data_AF-A0A212JYQ3-F1
#
_entry.id   AF-A0A212JYQ3-F1
#
_cell.length_a   1.000
_cell.length_b   1.000
_cell.length_c   1.000
_cell.angle_alpha   90.00
_cell.angle_beta   90.00
_cell.angle_gamma   90.00
#
_symmetry.space_group_name_H-M   'P 1'
#
loop_
_entity.id
_entity.type
_entity.pdbx_description
1 polymer ?
#
loop_
_entity_poly.entity_id
_entity_poly.type
_entity_poly.pdbx_seq_one_letter_code
_entity_poly.pdbx_strand_id
1 'polypeptide(L)'
;MLNKGIKKYVSNPVIGLLPFLLYVILHIANVEEGLALIISLFSAIVGEFLVRLCCKTRGFSITFYISAIAIFITLFIWLLTHKYSWQLNTYLVICEIVIICLFMLLRVSKTYIATRFFRHRNHLQKALMSEFYGCATLVQYGLTLHIFAILLYRQFSFNYNFLRSSDIVMFVATPVFIISLIGIYQTVKVGNLVSKLKQEDWIPIVTEKGEVTGKIAKSVSLNMKNRFMHPVVRVALISGSKIYLQERPKNDLLNPSKLDYPFEKYMLFNHEINLSARNSIRRMLGEETNIPLKFVLKYVFENDDTKRLNFLFVANVDDEFSIKRTGKLNGKFWTIKQLEAGFADEIFSECFELEFEYLKNMVLLSPENQASQSV
;
A
#
# COMPACT_ATOMS: atom_id res chain seq x y z
N MET A 1 -0.70 -1.93 14.84
CA MET A 1 -2.09 -1.43 14.59
C MET A 1 -2.54 -1.46 13.11
N LEU A 2 -1.66 -1.45 12.10
CA LEU A 2 -2.04 -1.57 10.68
C LEU A 2 -2.76 -2.89 10.30
N ASN A 3 -2.52 -3.97 11.05
CA ASN A 3 -2.98 -5.33 10.68
C ASN A 3 -4.51 -5.50 10.74
N LYS A 4 -5.21 -4.87 11.72
CA LYS A 4 -6.68 -4.88 11.81
C LYS A 4 -7.32 -3.90 10.81
N GLY A 5 -6.65 -2.80 10.50
CA GLY A 5 -7.13 -1.80 9.54
C GLY A 5 -7.19 -2.33 8.12
N ILE A 6 -6.08 -2.88 7.61
CA ILE A 6 -5.97 -3.31 6.21
C ILE A 6 -6.88 -4.49 5.89
N LYS A 7 -7.00 -5.50 6.78
CA LYS A 7 -7.95 -6.61 6.61
C LYS A 7 -9.40 -6.12 6.44
N LYS A 8 -9.77 -5.02 7.10
CA LYS A 8 -11.11 -4.42 7.02
C LYS A 8 -11.42 -3.76 5.66
N TYR A 9 -10.40 -3.59 4.82
CA TYR A 9 -10.49 -2.97 3.50
C TYR A 9 -10.23 -3.94 2.34
N VAL A 10 -9.75 -5.15 2.64
CA VAL A 10 -9.39 -6.16 1.63
C VAL A 10 -10.50 -7.19 1.59
N SER A 11 -11.39 -7.07 0.62
CA SER A 11 -12.36 -8.10 0.27
C SER A 11 -12.17 -8.49 -1.18
N ASN A 12 -12.28 -9.79 -1.47
CA ASN A 12 -12.20 -10.28 -2.83
C ASN A 12 -13.55 -10.00 -3.53
N PRO A 13 -13.59 -9.20 -4.62
CA PRO A 13 -14.84 -8.86 -5.32
C PRO A 13 -15.60 -10.10 -5.79
N VAL A 14 -14.89 -11.19 -6.09
CA VAL A 14 -15.44 -12.48 -6.53
C VAL A 14 -16.37 -13.10 -5.48
N ILE A 15 -16.20 -12.80 -4.19
CA ILE A 15 -17.10 -13.26 -3.11
C ILE A 15 -18.54 -12.82 -3.36
N GLY A 16 -18.75 -11.68 -4.01
CA GLY A 16 -20.09 -11.22 -4.38
C GLY A 16 -20.78 -12.06 -5.45
N LEU A 17 -20.08 -12.98 -6.11
CA LEU A 17 -20.63 -13.94 -7.08
C LEU A 17 -20.98 -15.29 -6.43
N LEU A 18 -20.72 -15.47 -5.13
CA LEU A 18 -21.16 -16.67 -4.40
C LEU A 18 -22.67 -16.95 -4.52
N PRO A 19 -23.57 -15.94 -4.50
CA PRO A 19 -24.99 -16.18 -4.73
C PRO A 19 -25.29 -16.80 -6.11
N PHE A 20 -24.56 -16.40 -7.15
CA PHE A 20 -24.67 -17.00 -8.48
C PHE A 20 -24.14 -18.43 -8.49
N LEU A 21 -22.99 -18.69 -7.85
CA LEU A 21 -22.48 -20.06 -7.70
C LEU A 21 -23.44 -20.95 -6.91
N LEU A 22 -24.07 -20.41 -5.87
CA LEU A 22 -25.11 -21.13 -5.11
C LEU A 22 -26.29 -21.50 -6.01
N TYR A 23 -26.75 -20.58 -6.85
CA TYR A 23 -27.79 -20.85 -7.84
C TYR A 23 -27.40 -21.99 -8.78
N VAL A 24 -26.17 -21.96 -9.33
CA VAL A 24 -25.64 -23.04 -10.18
C VAL A 24 -25.64 -24.39 -9.45
N ILE A 25 -25.23 -24.42 -8.18
CA ILE A 25 -25.20 -25.65 -7.36
C ILE A 25 -26.62 -26.17 -7.10
N LEU A 26 -27.56 -25.30 -6.73
CA LEU A 26 -28.96 -25.66 -6.47
C LEU A 26 -29.64 -26.20 -7.73
N HIS A 27 -29.31 -25.65 -8.90
CA HIS A 27 -29.83 -26.12 -10.18
C HIS A 27 -29.40 -27.58 -10.47
N ILE A 28 -28.14 -27.96 -10.21
CA ILE A 28 -27.69 -29.36 -10.35
C ILE A 28 -28.35 -30.30 -9.35
N ALA A 29 -28.60 -29.79 -8.14
CA ALA A 29 -29.28 -30.56 -7.11
C ALA A 29 -30.76 -30.86 -7.45
N ASN A 30 -31.24 -30.45 -8.64
CA ASN A 30 -32.61 -30.58 -9.11
C ASN A 30 -33.63 -29.91 -8.17
N VAL A 31 -33.21 -28.84 -7.50
CA VAL A 31 -34.14 -27.97 -6.76
C VAL A 31 -35.02 -27.25 -7.78
N GLU A 32 -36.30 -27.05 -7.45
CA GLU A 32 -37.21 -26.28 -8.29
C GLU A 32 -36.63 -24.90 -8.61
N GLU A 33 -36.65 -24.53 -9.89
CA GLU A 33 -35.95 -23.35 -10.41
C GLU A 33 -36.33 -22.05 -9.68
N GLY A 34 -37.62 -21.86 -9.38
CA GLY A 34 -38.10 -20.72 -8.61
C GLY A 34 -37.53 -20.69 -7.19
N LEU A 35 -37.48 -21.84 -6.51
CA LEU A 35 -36.90 -21.95 -5.17
C LEU A 35 -35.39 -21.71 -5.19
N ALA A 36 -34.68 -22.26 -6.17
CA ALA A 36 -33.24 -22.06 -6.35
C ALA A 36 -32.89 -20.58 -6.49
N LEU A 37 -33.66 -19.84 -7.30
CA LEU A 37 -33.51 -18.39 -7.48
C LEU A 37 -33.84 -17.61 -6.21
N ILE A 38 -34.90 -17.97 -5.47
CA ILE A 38 -35.27 -17.32 -4.20
C ILE A 38 -34.19 -17.52 -3.13
N ILE A 39 -33.71 -18.76 -2.95
CA ILE A 39 -32.64 -19.07 -1.98
C ILE A 39 -31.36 -18.29 -2.32
N SER A 40 -31.03 -18.24 -3.61
CA SER A 40 -29.84 -17.53 -4.08
C SER A 40 -29.97 -16.02 -3.90
N LEU A 41 -31.16 -15.44 -4.16
CA LEU A 41 -31.43 -14.02 -3.90
C LEU A 41 -31.30 -13.68 -2.41
N PHE A 42 -31.86 -14.52 -1.54
CA PHE A 42 -31.73 -14.36 -0.09
C PHE A 42 -30.26 -14.40 0.33
N SER A 43 -29.47 -15.34 -0.21
CA SER A 43 -28.03 -15.43 0.07
C SER A 43 -27.26 -14.16 -0.34
N ALA A 44 -27.68 -13.50 -1.44
CA ALA A 44 -27.06 -12.25 -1.88
C ALA A 44 -27.32 -11.10 -0.90
N ILE A 45 -28.54 -11.00 -0.37
CA ILE A 45 -28.93 -9.97 0.61
C ILE A 45 -28.20 -10.20 1.94
N VAL A 46 -28.17 -11.44 2.42
CA VAL A 46 -27.46 -11.81 3.66
C VAL A 46 -25.95 -11.57 3.51
N GLY A 47 -25.37 -11.95 2.37
CA GLY A 47 -23.96 -11.71 2.07
C GLY A 47 -23.61 -10.23 2.06
N GLU A 48 -24.46 -9.38 1.48
CA GLU A 48 -24.29 -7.93 1.48
C GLU A 48 -24.31 -7.36 2.90
N PHE A 49 -25.27 -7.81 3.72
CA PHE A 49 -25.39 -7.41 5.12
C PHE A 49 -24.16 -7.81 5.95
N LEU A 50 -23.67 -9.04 5.78
CA LEU A 50 -22.45 -9.53 6.44
C LEU A 50 -21.22 -8.70 6.03
N VAL A 51 -21.08 -8.38 4.74
CA VAL A 51 -19.98 -7.52 4.26
C VAL A 51 -20.06 -6.12 4.86
N ARG A 52 -21.26 -5.54 5.04
CA ARG A 52 -21.39 -4.24 5.72
C ARG A 52 -20.96 -4.28 7.18
N LEU A 53 -21.23 -5.38 7.88
CA LEU A 53 -20.81 -5.56 9.27
C LEU A 53 -19.30 -5.75 9.39
N CYS A 54 -18.71 -6.58 8.53
CA CYS A 54 -17.31 -6.95 8.62
C CYS A 54 -16.36 -5.92 7.97
N CYS A 55 -16.74 -5.33 6.84
CA CYS A 55 -15.87 -4.48 6.01
C CYS A 55 -16.27 -3.00 6.09
N LYS A 56 -15.26 -2.11 6.15
CA LYS A 56 -15.50 -0.66 6.25
C LYS A 56 -15.75 0.00 4.88
N THR A 57 -15.50 -0.72 3.79
CA THR A 57 -15.61 -0.22 2.41
C THR A 57 -16.88 -0.70 1.70
N ARG A 58 -17.73 0.25 1.32
CA ARG A 58 -18.96 0.00 0.54
C ARG A 58 -18.72 -0.44 -0.91
N GLY A 59 -17.52 -0.21 -1.46
CA GLY A 59 -17.21 -0.54 -2.85
C GLY A 59 -17.25 -2.05 -3.17
N PHE A 60 -17.01 -2.90 -2.17
CA PHE A 60 -17.04 -4.36 -2.35
C PHE A 60 -18.45 -4.96 -2.27
N SER A 61 -19.45 -4.22 -1.78
CA SER A 61 -20.86 -4.63 -1.85
C SER A 61 -21.41 -4.58 -3.28
N ILE A 62 -20.73 -3.90 -4.21
CA ILE A 62 -21.19 -3.73 -5.60
C ILE A 62 -21.39 -5.08 -6.30
N THR A 63 -20.51 -6.05 -6.08
CA THR A 63 -20.66 -7.37 -6.71
C THR A 63 -21.83 -8.17 -6.14
N PHE A 64 -22.16 -8.00 -4.85
CA PHE A 64 -23.39 -8.56 -4.27
C PHE A 64 -24.65 -7.93 -4.88
N TYR A 65 -24.66 -6.62 -5.13
CA TYR A 65 -25.77 -5.98 -5.84
C TYR A 65 -25.91 -6.49 -7.27
N ILE A 66 -24.80 -6.69 -7.99
CA ILE A 66 -24.82 -7.26 -9.35
C ILE A 66 -25.47 -8.63 -9.34
N SER A 67 -25.05 -9.53 -8.43
CA SER A 67 -25.66 -10.86 -8.30
C SER A 67 -27.13 -10.80 -7.90
N ALA A 68 -27.49 -9.94 -6.93
CA ALA A 68 -28.88 -9.80 -6.49
C ALA A 68 -29.79 -9.29 -7.62
N ILE A 69 -29.36 -8.27 -8.36
CA ILE A 69 -30.11 -7.71 -9.49
C ILE A 69 -30.22 -8.75 -10.61
N ALA A 70 -29.15 -9.47 -10.92
CA ALA A 70 -29.18 -10.51 -11.96
C ALA A 70 -30.13 -11.66 -11.62
N ILE A 71 -30.07 -12.17 -10.39
CA ILE A 71 -30.96 -13.23 -9.91
C ILE A 71 -32.41 -12.73 -9.88
N PHE A 72 -32.65 -11.50 -9.43
CA PHE A 72 -33.99 -10.91 -9.42
C PHE A 72 -34.58 -10.77 -10.83
N ILE A 73 -33.81 -10.27 -11.79
CA ILE A 73 -34.22 -10.18 -13.20
C ILE A 73 -34.51 -11.58 -13.76
N THR A 74 -33.65 -12.56 -13.44
CA THR A 74 -33.84 -13.95 -13.88
C THR A 74 -35.11 -14.56 -13.29
N LEU A 75 -35.38 -14.33 -12.00
CA LEU A 75 -36.60 -14.76 -11.33
C LEU A 75 -37.85 -14.14 -11.95
N PHE A 76 -37.79 -12.85 -12.30
CA PHE A 76 -38.87 -12.17 -12.99
C PHE A 76 -39.13 -12.77 -14.38
N ILE A 77 -38.07 -13.03 -15.15
CA ILE A 77 -38.19 -13.68 -16.47
C ILE A 77 -38.73 -15.09 -16.34
N TRP A 78 -38.27 -15.87 -15.36
CA TRP A 78 -38.77 -17.21 -15.08
C TRP A 78 -40.27 -17.20 -14.78
N LEU A 79 -40.73 -16.29 -13.92
CA LEU A 79 -42.13 -16.18 -13.55
C LEU A 79 -43.05 -15.96 -14.76
N LEU A 80 -42.59 -15.20 -15.76
CA LEU A 80 -43.31 -14.95 -17.02
C LEU A 80 -43.23 -16.11 -18.02
N THR A 81 -42.10 -16.82 -18.06
CA THR A 81 -41.76 -17.73 -19.19
C THR A 81 -41.76 -19.22 -18.84
N HIS A 82 -41.88 -19.60 -17.56
CA HIS A 82 -41.77 -21.00 -17.12
C HIS A 82 -42.76 -21.95 -17.81
N LYS A 83 -43.90 -21.44 -18.30
CA LYS A 83 -44.90 -22.24 -19.05
C LYS A 83 -44.51 -22.52 -20.50
N TYR A 84 -43.54 -21.80 -21.04
CA TYR A 84 -43.18 -21.79 -22.46
C TYR A 84 -41.76 -22.31 -22.74
N SER A 85 -40.93 -22.47 -21.70
CA SER A 85 -39.54 -22.88 -21.82
C SER A 85 -39.36 -24.38 -21.55
N TRP A 86 -38.74 -25.09 -22.48
CA TRP A 86 -38.55 -26.56 -22.42
C TRP A 86 -37.10 -26.97 -22.17
N GLN A 87 -36.15 -26.02 -22.18
CA GLN A 87 -34.73 -26.28 -22.01
C GLN A 87 -34.29 -25.99 -20.57
N LEU A 88 -33.76 -27.01 -19.89
CA LEU A 88 -33.37 -26.98 -18.47
C LEU A 88 -32.42 -25.82 -18.13
N ASN A 89 -31.36 -25.62 -18.92
CA ASN A 89 -30.27 -24.69 -18.60
C ASN A 89 -30.53 -23.23 -19.06
N THR A 90 -31.76 -22.91 -19.50
CA THR A 90 -32.06 -21.59 -20.11
C THR A 90 -31.87 -20.45 -19.12
N TYR A 91 -32.38 -20.61 -17.90
CA TYR A 91 -32.36 -19.57 -16.87
C TYR A 91 -30.95 -19.33 -16.30
N LEU A 92 -30.09 -20.36 -16.28
CA LEU A 92 -28.67 -20.22 -15.97
C LEU A 92 -27.98 -19.27 -16.96
N VAL A 93 -28.19 -19.49 -18.26
CA VAL A 93 -27.60 -18.66 -19.32
C VAL A 93 -28.15 -17.23 -19.25
N ILE A 94 -29.45 -17.06 -19.01
CA ILE A 94 -30.05 -15.73 -18.82
C ILE A 94 -29.40 -15.00 -17.65
N CYS A 95 -29.25 -15.68 -16.50
CA CYS A 95 -28.62 -15.10 -15.32
C CYS A 95 -27.19 -14.65 -15.61
N GLU A 96 -26.40 -15.49 -16.28
CA GLU A 96 -25.02 -15.18 -16.66
C GLU A 96 -24.94 -14.00 -17.63
N ILE A 97 -25.81 -13.93 -18.64
CA ILE A 97 -25.90 -12.79 -19.56
C ILE A 97 -26.21 -11.50 -18.80
N VAL A 98 -27.16 -11.52 -17.86
CA VAL A 98 -27.49 -10.34 -17.05
C VAL A 98 -26.29 -9.91 -16.19
N ILE A 99 -25.57 -10.86 -15.58
CA ILE A 99 -24.33 -10.57 -14.83
C ILE A 99 -23.30 -9.88 -15.74
N ILE A 100 -23.06 -10.42 -16.94
CA ILE A 100 -22.11 -9.86 -17.92
C ILE A 100 -22.52 -8.42 -18.29
N CYS A 101 -23.81 -8.18 -18.58
CA CYS A 101 -24.33 -6.85 -18.90
C CYS A 101 -24.11 -5.85 -17.75
N LEU A 102 -24.38 -6.26 -16.51
CA LEU A 102 -24.17 -5.41 -15.33
C LEU A 102 -22.68 -5.10 -15.10
N PHE A 103 -21.78 -6.05 -15.32
CA PHE A 103 -20.34 -5.78 -15.27
C PHE A 103 -19.86 -4.87 -16.41
N MET A 104 -20.43 -5.00 -17.61
CA MET A 104 -20.16 -4.06 -18.70
C MET A 104 -20.57 -2.63 -18.32
N LEU A 105 -21.77 -2.43 -17.75
CA LEU A 105 -22.23 -1.14 -17.26
C LEU A 105 -21.33 -0.58 -16.15
N LEU A 106 -20.88 -1.43 -15.22
CA LEU A 106 -19.94 -1.04 -14.17
C LEU A 106 -18.60 -0.57 -14.75
N ARG A 107 -18.13 -1.19 -15.82
CA ARG A 107 -16.89 -0.80 -16.50
C ARG A 107 -17.02 0.55 -17.20
N VAL A 108 -18.10 0.77 -17.94
CA VAL A 108 -18.34 2.05 -18.65
C VAL A 108 -18.45 3.19 -17.64
N SER A 109 -19.10 2.95 -16.49
CA SER A 109 -19.23 3.95 -15.43
C SER A 109 -17.94 4.20 -14.63
N LYS A 110 -16.84 3.47 -14.86
CA LYS A 110 -15.58 3.59 -14.10
C LYS A 110 -15.06 5.02 -14.04
N THR A 111 -14.99 5.73 -15.17
CA THR A 111 -14.47 7.10 -15.26
C THR A 111 -15.37 8.11 -14.55
N TYR A 112 -16.69 7.94 -14.64
CA TYR A 112 -17.67 8.75 -13.93
C TYR A 112 -17.60 8.55 -12.41
N ILE A 113 -17.55 7.29 -11.95
CA ILE A 113 -17.46 6.99 -10.53
C ILE A 113 -16.10 7.46 -9.99
N ALA A 114 -15.00 7.23 -10.74
CA ALA A 114 -13.64 7.71 -10.46
C ALA A 114 -13.60 9.21 -10.11
N THR A 115 -14.21 10.04 -10.94
CA THR A 115 -14.17 11.50 -10.79
C THR A 115 -15.09 12.00 -9.67
N ARG A 116 -16.31 11.46 -9.55
CA ARG A 116 -17.33 11.98 -8.61
C ARG A 116 -17.18 11.46 -7.17
N PHE A 117 -16.83 10.19 -6.98
CA PHE A 117 -16.82 9.57 -5.65
C PHE A 117 -15.43 9.42 -5.03
N PHE A 118 -14.37 9.46 -5.84
CA PHE A 118 -13.02 9.12 -5.36
C PHE A 118 -12.06 10.31 -5.24
N ARG A 119 -12.51 11.55 -5.50
CA ARG A 119 -11.68 12.76 -5.34
C ARG A 119 -11.10 12.89 -3.91
N HIS A 120 -11.90 12.56 -2.89
CA HIS A 120 -11.55 12.70 -1.47
C HIS A 120 -11.11 11.40 -0.77
N ARG A 121 -10.82 10.33 -1.52
CA ARG A 121 -10.47 9.02 -0.95
C ARG A 121 -8.96 8.83 -0.79
N ASN A 122 -8.55 8.11 0.25
CA ASN A 122 -7.14 7.80 0.55
C ASN A 122 -6.49 7.02 -0.61
N HIS A 123 -5.17 7.16 -0.79
CA HIS A 123 -4.41 6.44 -1.83
C HIS A 123 -4.61 4.92 -1.80
N LEU A 124 -4.67 4.32 -0.61
CA LEU A 124 -4.98 2.89 -0.44
C LEU A 124 -6.34 2.50 -1.02
N GLN A 125 -7.37 3.34 -0.79
CA GLN A 125 -8.72 3.09 -1.31
C GLN A 125 -8.75 3.24 -2.83
N LYS A 126 -8.03 4.21 -3.40
CA LYS A 126 -7.88 4.35 -4.85
C LYS A 126 -7.21 3.12 -5.48
N ALA A 127 -6.14 2.61 -4.88
CA ALA A 127 -5.46 1.40 -5.34
C ALA A 127 -6.37 0.17 -5.29
N LEU A 128 -7.04 -0.07 -4.15
CA LEU A 128 -7.98 -1.18 -3.98
C LEU A 128 -9.15 -1.12 -4.96
N MET A 129 -9.65 0.09 -5.28
CA MET A 129 -10.73 0.26 -6.25
C MET A 129 -10.25 0.01 -7.68
N SER A 130 -9.04 0.44 -8.03
CA SER A 130 -8.43 0.10 -9.33
C SER A 130 -8.34 -1.41 -9.51
N GLU A 131 -7.90 -2.12 -8.47
CA GLU A 131 -7.85 -3.58 -8.45
C GLU A 131 -9.26 -4.22 -8.54
N PHE A 132 -10.27 -3.64 -7.88
CA PHE A 132 -11.66 -4.07 -8.01
C PHE A 132 -12.15 -3.99 -9.47
N TYR A 133 -11.93 -2.86 -10.15
CA TYR A 133 -12.33 -2.71 -11.55
C TYR A 133 -11.55 -3.65 -12.49
N GLY A 134 -10.27 -3.92 -12.18
CA GLY A 134 -9.49 -4.93 -12.89
C GLY A 134 -10.10 -6.32 -12.74
N CYS A 135 -10.44 -6.72 -11.51
CA CYS A 135 -11.11 -7.99 -11.23
C CYS A 135 -12.49 -8.09 -11.92
N ALA A 136 -13.31 -7.04 -11.87
CA ALA A 136 -14.60 -6.99 -12.54
C ALA A 136 -14.46 -7.18 -14.06
N THR A 137 -13.41 -6.59 -14.66
CA THR A 137 -13.11 -6.76 -16.09
C THR A 137 -12.71 -8.20 -16.42
N LEU A 138 -11.89 -8.84 -15.57
CA LEU A 138 -11.51 -10.25 -15.76
C LEU A 138 -12.73 -11.18 -15.65
N VAL A 139 -13.61 -10.97 -14.67
CA VAL A 139 -14.87 -11.74 -14.54
C VAL A 139 -15.73 -11.55 -15.78
N GLN A 140 -15.93 -10.30 -16.23
CA GLN A 140 -16.73 -10.01 -17.41
C GLN A 140 -16.21 -10.73 -18.66
N TYR A 141 -14.90 -10.67 -18.91
CA TYR A 141 -14.30 -11.37 -20.04
C TYR A 141 -14.36 -12.89 -19.91
N GLY A 142 -14.11 -13.43 -18.71
CA GLY A 142 -14.19 -14.87 -18.45
C GLY A 142 -15.59 -15.43 -18.75
N LEU A 143 -16.63 -14.79 -18.20
CA LEU A 143 -18.02 -15.20 -18.45
C LEU A 143 -18.46 -14.93 -19.90
N THR A 144 -17.98 -13.86 -20.53
CA THR A 144 -18.26 -13.62 -21.96
C THR A 144 -17.69 -14.74 -22.83
N LEU A 145 -16.45 -15.17 -22.57
CA LEU A 145 -15.83 -16.30 -23.26
C LEU A 145 -16.61 -17.60 -23.01
N HIS A 146 -17.09 -17.78 -21.79
CA HIS A 146 -17.94 -18.92 -21.45
C HIS A 146 -19.26 -18.94 -22.24
N ILE A 147 -19.97 -17.82 -22.36
CA ILE A 147 -21.17 -17.72 -23.22
C ILE A 147 -20.85 -18.08 -24.68
N PHE A 148 -19.72 -17.59 -25.23
CA PHE A 148 -19.30 -17.99 -26.57
C PHE A 148 -19.03 -19.50 -26.68
N ALA A 149 -18.43 -20.09 -25.66
CA ALA A 149 -18.21 -21.53 -25.60
C ALA A 149 -19.54 -22.31 -25.55
N ILE A 150 -20.55 -21.83 -24.82
CA ILE A 150 -21.90 -22.40 -24.81
C ILE A 150 -22.54 -22.34 -26.22
N LEU A 151 -22.41 -21.20 -26.91
CA LEU A 151 -22.94 -21.04 -28.27
C LEU A 151 -22.31 -22.03 -29.24
N LEU A 152 -20.98 -22.17 -29.22
CA LEU A 152 -20.27 -23.15 -30.04
C LEU A 152 -20.68 -24.58 -29.67
N TYR A 153 -20.70 -24.90 -28.37
CA TYR A 153 -21.13 -26.21 -27.88
C TYR A 153 -22.52 -26.59 -28.39
N ARG A 154 -23.48 -25.67 -28.34
CA ARG A 154 -24.83 -25.89 -28.87
C ARG A 154 -24.86 -26.09 -30.37
N GLN A 155 -24.00 -25.41 -31.13
CA GLN A 155 -23.93 -25.55 -32.59
C GLN A 155 -23.37 -26.91 -33.03
N PHE A 156 -22.42 -27.47 -32.27
CA PHE A 156 -21.73 -28.73 -32.61
C PHE A 156 -22.35 -29.98 -31.99
N SER A 157 -23.33 -29.84 -31.09
CA SER A 157 -23.91 -30.97 -30.39
C SER A 157 -25.02 -31.65 -31.23
N PHE A 158 -24.65 -32.69 -31.98
CA PHE A 158 -25.56 -33.46 -32.86
C PHE A 158 -26.12 -34.77 -32.26
N ASN A 159 -25.65 -35.23 -31.10
CA ASN A 159 -25.93 -36.60 -30.62
C ASN A 159 -26.40 -36.67 -29.15
N TYR A 160 -27.57 -37.26 -28.92
CA TYR A 160 -28.34 -37.10 -27.66
C TYR A 160 -27.78 -37.83 -26.44
N ASN A 161 -27.01 -38.92 -26.61
CA ASN A 161 -26.59 -39.77 -25.51
C ASN A 161 -25.33 -39.29 -24.76
N PHE A 162 -24.52 -38.41 -25.36
CA PHE A 162 -23.31 -37.84 -24.72
C PHE A 162 -23.60 -36.53 -23.94
N LEU A 163 -24.80 -35.98 -24.11
CA LEU A 163 -25.20 -34.63 -23.67
C LEU A 163 -25.15 -34.42 -22.15
N ARG A 164 -25.55 -35.41 -21.33
CA ARG A 164 -25.77 -35.15 -19.90
C ARG A 164 -24.47 -34.83 -19.15
N SER A 165 -23.37 -35.51 -19.49
CA SER A 165 -22.07 -35.24 -18.85
C SER A 165 -21.41 -33.99 -19.41
N SER A 166 -21.52 -33.75 -20.72
CA SER A 166 -20.98 -32.54 -21.35
C SER A 166 -21.75 -31.28 -20.94
N ASP A 167 -23.07 -31.36 -20.74
CA ASP A 167 -23.89 -30.25 -20.23
C ASP A 167 -23.47 -29.84 -18.81
N ILE A 168 -23.20 -30.81 -17.93
CA ILE A 168 -22.69 -30.49 -16.58
C ILE A 168 -21.33 -29.80 -16.67
N VAL A 169 -20.43 -30.28 -17.53
CA VAL A 169 -19.11 -29.65 -17.71
C VAL A 169 -19.25 -28.22 -18.22
N MET A 170 -20.08 -28.00 -19.25
CA MET A 170 -20.27 -26.70 -19.86
C MET A 170 -21.01 -25.74 -18.92
N PHE A 171 -22.23 -26.05 -18.50
CA PHE A 171 -23.09 -25.11 -17.77
C PHE A 171 -22.75 -24.96 -16.29
N VAL A 172 -21.95 -25.87 -15.71
CA VAL A 172 -21.58 -25.81 -14.28
C VAL A 172 -20.08 -25.74 -14.09
N ALA A 173 -19.35 -26.77 -14.53
CA ALA A 173 -17.95 -26.90 -14.14
C ALA A 173 -17.12 -25.73 -14.68
N THR A 174 -17.39 -25.31 -15.91
CA THR A 174 -16.70 -24.21 -16.58
C THR A 174 -16.89 -22.86 -15.87
N PRO A 175 -18.12 -22.36 -15.59
CA PRO A 175 -18.29 -21.08 -14.91
C PRO A 175 -17.77 -21.12 -13.47
N VAL A 176 -17.95 -22.23 -12.75
CA VAL A 176 -17.38 -22.42 -11.40
C VAL A 176 -15.85 -22.35 -11.45
N PHE A 177 -15.22 -23.01 -12.43
CA PHE A 177 -13.77 -22.99 -12.62
C PHE A 177 -13.24 -21.59 -12.94
N ILE A 178 -13.89 -20.87 -13.87
CA ILE A 178 -13.52 -19.50 -14.24
C ILE A 178 -13.59 -18.57 -13.02
N ILE A 179 -14.71 -18.59 -12.29
CA ILE A 179 -14.90 -17.73 -11.11
C ILE A 179 -13.89 -18.10 -10.01
N SER A 180 -13.64 -19.38 -9.79
CA SER A 180 -12.68 -19.86 -8.78
C SER A 180 -11.25 -19.45 -9.12
N LEU A 181 -10.81 -19.63 -10.37
CA LEU A 181 -9.48 -19.25 -10.84
C LEU A 181 -9.22 -17.75 -10.67
N ILE A 182 -10.20 -16.91 -11.06
CA ILE A 182 -10.13 -15.46 -10.88
C ILE A 182 -10.11 -15.11 -9.38
N GLY A 183 -10.90 -15.82 -8.56
CA GLY A 183 -10.91 -15.66 -7.11
C GLY A 183 -9.56 -15.93 -6.46
N ILE A 184 -8.90 -17.03 -6.83
CA ILE A 184 -7.55 -17.38 -6.34
C ILE A 184 -6.53 -16.32 -6.79
N TYR A 185 -6.52 -15.99 -8.09
CA TYR A 185 -5.63 -14.97 -8.66
C TYR A 185 -5.74 -13.64 -7.91
N GLN A 186 -6.97 -13.16 -7.68
CA GLN A 186 -7.21 -11.91 -6.99
C GLN A 186 -6.76 -11.95 -5.53
N THR A 187 -6.95 -13.08 -4.85
CA THR A 187 -6.53 -13.26 -3.45
C THR A 187 -5.01 -13.17 -3.32
N VAL A 188 -4.27 -13.84 -4.22
CA VAL A 188 -2.80 -13.79 -4.26
C VAL A 188 -2.31 -12.38 -4.61
N LYS A 189 -2.89 -11.76 -5.65
CA LYS A 189 -2.48 -10.41 -6.11
C LYS A 189 -2.68 -9.36 -5.03
N VAL A 190 -3.85 -9.32 -4.39
CA VAL A 190 -4.13 -8.36 -3.32
C VAL A 190 -3.31 -8.68 -2.07
N GLY A 191 -3.07 -9.97 -1.77
CA GLY A 191 -2.16 -10.39 -0.70
C GLY A 191 -0.75 -9.84 -0.90
N ASN A 192 -0.20 -9.96 -2.10
CA ASN A 192 1.11 -9.42 -2.46
C ASN A 192 1.16 -7.89 -2.36
N LEU A 193 0.11 -7.19 -2.82
CA LEU A 193 0.01 -5.73 -2.68
C LEU A 193 0.01 -5.30 -1.20
N VAL A 194 -0.76 -5.99 -0.36
CA VAL A 194 -0.82 -5.74 1.08
C VAL A 194 0.51 -6.02 1.75
N SER A 195 1.20 -7.09 1.36
CA SER A 195 2.53 -7.42 1.87
C SER A 195 3.54 -6.31 1.56
N LYS A 196 3.58 -5.84 0.31
CA LYS A 196 4.44 -4.72 -0.10
C LYS A 196 4.13 -3.44 0.68
N LEU A 197 2.85 -3.11 0.83
CA LEU A 197 2.41 -1.93 1.60
C LEU A 197 2.71 -2.02 3.10
N LYS A 198 2.84 -3.22 3.66
CA LYS A 198 3.23 -3.43 5.06
C LYS A 198 4.71 -3.21 5.30
N GLN A 199 5.54 -3.47 4.30
CA GLN A 199 6.98 -3.25 4.36
C GLN A 199 7.37 -1.81 3.99
N GLU A 200 6.42 -1.03 3.48
CA GLU A 200 6.64 0.34 3.04
C GLU A 200 6.68 1.33 4.22
N ASP A 201 7.74 2.13 4.28
CA ASP A 201 7.87 3.24 5.21
C ASP A 201 7.04 4.44 4.73
N TRP A 202 6.26 5.03 5.63
CA TRP A 202 5.45 6.21 5.32
C TRP A 202 6.11 7.46 5.90
N ILE A 203 6.40 8.45 5.05
CA ILE A 203 7.01 9.72 5.44
C ILE A 203 5.99 10.86 5.32
N PRO A 204 5.97 11.83 6.25
CA PRO A 204 5.06 12.97 6.20
C PRO A 204 5.53 13.98 5.16
N ILE A 205 4.57 14.64 4.50
CA ILE A 205 4.82 15.82 3.66
C ILE A 205 4.62 17.04 4.55
N VAL A 206 5.60 17.94 4.59
CA VAL A 206 5.58 19.10 5.47
C VAL A 206 5.71 20.42 4.72
N THR A 207 5.18 21.49 5.30
CA THR A 207 5.48 22.87 4.91
C THR A 207 6.81 23.33 5.50
N GLU A 208 7.33 24.48 5.07
CA GLU A 208 8.57 25.07 5.62
C GLU A 208 8.44 25.39 7.12
N LYS A 209 7.21 25.68 7.57
CA LYS A 209 6.88 25.84 8.99
C LYS A 209 6.96 24.52 9.76
N GLY A 210 6.98 23.37 9.09
CA GLY A 210 6.99 22.04 9.69
C GLY A 210 5.59 21.47 9.94
N GLU A 211 4.55 22.07 9.38
CA GLU A 211 3.17 21.58 9.49
C GLU A 211 2.95 20.40 8.53
N VAL A 212 2.31 19.34 9.02
CA VAL A 212 2.06 18.13 8.22
C VAL A 212 0.84 18.33 7.33
N THR A 213 1.05 18.32 6.01
CA THR A 213 -0.03 18.45 5.00
C THR A 213 -0.50 17.10 4.46
N GLY A 214 0.33 16.06 4.57
CA GLY A 214 0.02 14.73 4.06
C GLY A 214 1.06 13.68 4.39
N LYS A 215 0.98 12.52 3.72
CA LYS A 215 1.98 11.45 3.81
C LYS A 215 2.11 10.70 2.50
N ILE A 216 3.28 10.15 2.26
CA ILE A 216 3.61 9.38 1.06
C ILE A 216 4.48 8.18 1.42
N ALA A 217 4.42 7.14 0.59
CA ALA A 217 5.34 6.02 0.66
C ALA A 217 6.76 6.50 0.35
N LYS A 218 7.75 6.07 1.14
CA LYS A 218 9.15 6.46 0.98
C LYS A 218 9.67 6.06 -0.40
N SER A 219 9.38 4.85 -0.87
CA SER A 219 9.78 4.38 -2.20
C SER A 219 9.26 5.26 -3.34
N VAL A 220 8.01 5.74 -3.22
CA VAL A 220 7.39 6.62 -4.22
C VAL A 220 8.01 8.01 -4.16
N SER A 221 8.23 8.56 -2.97
CA SER A 221 8.84 9.89 -2.83
C SER A 221 10.27 9.95 -3.39
N LEU A 222 11.08 8.91 -3.16
CA LEU A 222 12.44 8.83 -3.71
C LEU A 222 12.45 8.93 -5.25
N ASN A 223 11.42 8.41 -5.92
CA ASN A 223 11.29 8.53 -7.39
C ASN A 223 10.75 9.89 -7.86
N MET A 224 10.23 10.73 -6.94
CA MET A 224 9.67 12.04 -7.23
C MET A 224 10.64 13.20 -6.92
N LYS A 225 11.88 12.88 -6.56
CA LYS A 225 12.98 13.83 -6.32
C LYS A 225 12.60 14.92 -5.29
N ASN A 226 12.83 16.20 -5.61
CA ASN A 226 12.58 17.36 -4.75
C ASN A 226 11.13 17.86 -4.73
N ARG A 227 10.19 17.15 -5.37
CA ARG A 227 8.78 17.57 -5.46
C ARG A 227 8.07 17.70 -4.11
N PHE A 228 8.47 16.91 -3.11
CA PHE A 228 7.88 16.94 -1.79
C PHE A 228 8.95 17.15 -0.72
N MET A 229 8.61 17.95 0.28
CA MET A 229 9.48 18.19 1.41
C MET A 229 9.17 17.22 2.56
N HIS A 230 10.23 16.62 3.09
CA HIS A 230 10.14 15.65 4.18
C HIS A 230 11.01 16.06 5.37
N PRO A 231 10.55 15.89 6.62
CA PRO A 231 11.36 16.17 7.78
C PRO A 231 12.42 15.08 7.97
N VAL A 232 13.65 15.51 8.18
CA VAL A 232 14.81 14.64 8.38
C VAL A 232 15.50 15.04 9.68
N VAL A 233 15.76 14.05 10.52
CA VAL A 233 16.53 14.25 11.75
C VAL A 233 17.98 13.89 11.47
N ARG A 234 18.87 14.82 11.78
CA ARG A 234 20.32 14.67 11.70
C ARG A 234 20.89 14.83 13.10
N VAL A 235 21.82 13.97 13.49
CA VAL A 235 22.46 14.05 14.82
C VAL A 235 23.97 14.06 14.67
N ALA A 236 24.60 15.16 15.09
CA ALA A 236 26.04 15.27 15.23
C ALA A 236 26.48 14.67 16.57
N LEU A 237 27.49 13.80 16.55
CA LEU A 237 28.18 13.35 17.75
C LEU A 237 29.40 14.23 17.98
N ILE A 238 29.49 14.76 19.20
CA ILE A 238 30.56 15.66 19.60
C ILE A 238 31.25 15.08 20.83
N SER A 239 32.57 15.24 20.89
CA SER A 239 33.36 15.00 22.11
C SER A 239 34.34 16.16 22.24
N GLY A 240 34.14 16.99 23.26
CA GLY A 240 34.83 18.27 23.40
C GLY A 240 34.64 19.18 22.17
N SER A 241 35.75 19.51 21.49
CA SER A 241 35.74 20.34 20.28
C SER A 241 35.89 19.54 18.98
N LYS A 242 35.59 18.24 19.00
CA LYS A 242 35.70 17.35 17.84
C LYS A 242 34.33 16.81 17.41
N ILE A 243 34.13 16.67 16.10
CA ILE A 243 32.92 16.09 15.51
C ILE A 243 33.23 14.72 14.95
N TYR A 244 32.38 13.73 15.23
CA TYR A 244 32.48 12.43 14.57
C TYR A 244 31.86 12.48 13.17
N LEU A 245 32.65 12.12 12.16
CA LEU A 245 32.21 11.96 10.79
C LEU A 245 32.55 10.56 10.26
N GLN A 246 31.69 10.03 9.42
CA GLN A 246 31.90 8.76 8.74
C GLN A 246 31.49 8.84 7.28
N GLU A 247 32.00 7.90 6.48
CA GLU A 247 31.66 7.79 5.08
C GLU A 247 30.20 7.34 4.92
N ARG A 248 29.45 8.03 4.06
CA ARG A 248 28.07 7.67 3.73
C ARG A 248 28.02 6.38 2.91
N PRO A 249 27.02 5.50 3.13
CA PRO A 249 26.85 4.30 2.32
C PRO A 249 26.76 4.62 0.82
N LYS A 250 27.35 3.78 -0.03
CA LYS A 250 27.33 3.97 -1.50
C LYS A 250 25.93 3.94 -2.12
N ASN A 251 24.96 3.36 -1.43
CA ASN A 251 23.57 3.26 -1.88
C ASN A 251 22.70 4.43 -1.43
N ASP A 252 23.26 5.41 -0.71
CA ASP A 252 22.51 6.59 -0.29
C ASP A 252 22.19 7.49 -1.48
N LEU A 253 20.97 8.03 -1.49
CA LEU A 253 20.51 8.94 -2.55
C LEU A 253 21.32 10.24 -2.56
N LEU A 254 21.69 10.75 -1.37
CA LEU A 254 22.39 12.04 -1.23
C LEU A 254 23.86 11.81 -0.90
N ASN A 255 24.74 12.41 -1.71
CA ASN A 255 26.20 12.44 -1.54
C ASN A 255 26.82 11.08 -1.11
N PRO A 256 26.66 9.99 -1.90
CA PRO A 256 27.24 8.70 -1.56
C PRO A 256 28.77 8.80 -1.46
N SER A 257 29.36 8.09 -0.50
CA SER A 257 30.82 8.08 -0.23
C SER A 257 31.42 9.39 0.31
N LYS A 258 30.62 10.46 0.49
CA LYS A 258 31.08 11.67 1.18
C LYS A 258 31.07 11.50 2.69
N LEU A 259 31.81 12.34 3.41
CA LEU A 259 31.83 12.38 4.86
C LEU A 259 30.65 13.19 5.41
N ASP A 260 29.94 12.61 6.38
CA ASP A 260 28.80 13.23 7.06
C ASP A 260 28.62 12.65 8.47
N TYR A 261 27.63 13.14 9.22
CA TYR A 261 27.26 12.58 10.50
C TYR A 261 26.85 11.11 10.39
N PRO A 262 27.08 10.33 11.45
CA PRO A 262 26.67 8.94 11.51
C PRO A 262 25.15 8.74 11.57
N PHE A 263 24.39 9.81 11.84
CA PHE A 263 22.95 9.75 12.04
C PHE A 263 22.20 10.70 11.13
N GLU A 264 21.50 10.12 10.16
CA GLU A 264 20.49 10.79 9.36
C GLU A 264 19.30 9.85 9.21
N LYS A 265 18.08 10.36 9.45
CA LYS A 265 16.87 9.57 9.27
C LYS A 265 15.68 10.42 8.86
N TYR A 266 15.02 10.01 7.78
CA TYR A 266 13.67 10.50 7.45
C TYR A 266 12.70 10.17 8.58
N MET A 267 11.93 11.17 8.98
CA MET A 267 10.88 11.00 9.97
C MET A 267 9.75 10.14 9.39
N LEU A 268 9.33 9.13 10.14
CA LEU A 268 8.15 8.36 9.78
C LEU A 268 6.89 9.09 10.24
N PHE A 269 5.79 8.87 9.53
CA PHE A 269 4.50 9.46 9.84
C PHE A 269 4.06 9.07 11.26
N ASN A 270 3.57 10.04 12.04
CA ASN A 270 3.23 9.93 13.48
C ASN A 270 4.41 9.67 14.44
N HIS A 271 5.65 9.76 13.98
CA HIS A 271 6.78 9.74 14.91
C HIS A 271 7.11 11.15 15.40
N GLU A 272 7.39 11.26 16.69
CA GLU A 272 7.91 12.49 17.29
C GLU A 272 9.40 12.68 16.97
N ILE A 273 9.79 13.91 16.68
CA ILE A 273 11.16 14.28 16.25
C ILE A 273 12.18 13.93 17.34
N ASN A 274 11.96 14.38 18.57
CA ASN A 274 12.86 14.14 19.70
C ASN A 274 13.02 12.65 20.02
N LEU A 275 11.92 11.91 19.99
CA LEU A 275 11.93 10.46 20.21
C LEU A 275 12.68 9.73 19.09
N SER A 276 12.51 10.18 17.84
CA SER A 276 13.21 9.60 16.69
C SER A 276 14.71 9.87 16.71
N ALA A 277 15.12 11.05 17.16
CA ALA A 277 16.53 11.39 17.39
C ALA A 277 17.15 10.46 18.45
N ARG A 278 16.51 10.35 19.63
CA ARG A 278 16.94 9.47 20.74
C ARG A 278 17.05 8.01 20.29
N ASN A 279 16.03 7.49 19.62
CA ASN A 279 16.00 6.10 19.15
C ASN A 279 17.07 5.83 18.09
N SER A 280 17.40 6.81 17.25
CA SER A 280 18.45 6.66 16.22
C SER A 280 19.82 6.48 16.87
N ILE A 281 20.11 7.25 17.92
CA ILE A 281 21.35 7.15 18.70
C ILE A 281 21.43 5.83 19.45
N ARG A 282 20.38 5.47 20.21
CA ARG A 282 20.33 4.21 20.99
C ARG A 282 20.57 2.98 20.13
N ARG A 283 20.02 2.94 18.91
CA ARG A 283 20.21 1.81 18.00
C ARG A 283 21.67 1.55 17.61
N MET A 284 22.50 2.60 17.59
CA MET A 284 23.92 2.52 17.18
C MET A 284 24.87 2.49 18.37
N LEU A 285 24.58 3.24 19.44
CA LEU A 285 25.41 3.31 20.65
C LEU A 285 25.00 2.33 21.76
N GLY A 286 23.90 1.58 21.58
CA GLY A 286 23.34 0.66 22.58
C GLY A 286 22.11 1.24 23.29
N GLU A 287 21.17 0.37 23.66
CA GLU A 287 19.91 0.73 24.34
C GLU A 287 20.13 1.40 25.71
N GLU A 288 21.23 1.09 26.39
CA GLU A 288 21.56 1.60 27.73
C GLU A 288 22.17 3.01 27.70
N THR A 289 22.52 3.51 26.52
CA THR A 289 23.18 4.79 26.34
C THR A 289 22.15 5.92 26.37
N ASN A 290 22.11 6.68 27.47
CA ASN A 290 21.24 7.85 27.65
C ASN A 290 22.03 9.15 27.47
N ILE A 291 22.37 9.49 26.23
CA ILE A 291 23.06 10.74 25.92
C ILE A 291 22.05 11.89 25.78
N PRO A 292 22.27 13.05 26.42
CA PRO A 292 21.43 14.22 26.24
C PRO A 292 21.52 14.73 24.79
N LEU A 293 20.35 15.01 24.21
CA LEU A 293 20.23 15.59 22.88
C LEU A 293 19.86 17.06 22.98
N LYS A 294 20.68 17.92 22.37
CA LYS A 294 20.43 19.35 22.24
C LYS A 294 20.01 19.66 20.80
N PHE A 295 18.85 20.29 20.63
CA PHE A 295 18.46 20.82 19.33
C PHE A 295 19.32 22.03 18.98
N VAL A 296 19.83 22.09 17.74
CA VAL A 296 20.71 23.16 17.28
C VAL A 296 20.00 24.07 16.29
N LEU A 297 19.51 23.51 15.19
CA LEU A 297 18.94 24.31 14.11
C LEU A 297 17.92 23.52 13.29
N LYS A 298 17.03 24.27 12.63
CA LYS A 298 16.04 23.78 11.66
C LYS A 298 16.15 24.62 10.40
N TYR A 299 16.27 23.97 9.25
CA TYR A 299 16.40 24.65 7.96
C TYR A 299 15.85 23.81 6.82
N VAL A 300 15.59 24.45 5.69
CA VAL A 300 15.20 23.80 4.45
C VAL A 300 16.45 23.55 3.62
N PHE A 301 16.61 22.30 3.18
CA PHE A 301 17.63 21.89 2.22
C PHE A 301 16.93 21.43 0.94
N GLU A 302 17.37 21.92 -0.21
CA GLU A 302 16.79 21.57 -1.51
C GLU A 302 17.88 21.48 -2.56
N ASN A 303 17.88 20.39 -3.31
CA ASN A 303 18.69 20.19 -4.51
C ASN A 303 17.86 19.44 -5.57
N ASP A 304 18.49 18.99 -6.65
CA ASP A 304 17.78 18.28 -7.72
C ASP A 304 17.22 16.92 -7.31
N ASP A 305 17.78 16.29 -6.27
CA ASP A 305 17.41 14.94 -5.84
C ASP A 305 16.40 14.95 -4.69
N THR A 306 16.38 15.97 -3.83
CA THR A 306 15.59 15.94 -2.61
C THR A 306 15.27 17.32 -2.06
N LYS A 307 14.11 17.43 -1.41
CA LYS A 307 13.71 18.59 -0.60
C LYS A 307 13.45 18.13 0.82
N ARG A 308 14.15 18.72 1.79
CA ARG A 308 14.20 18.25 3.17
C ARG A 308 14.03 19.40 4.14
N LEU A 309 13.32 19.13 5.22
CA LEU A 309 13.29 20.00 6.40
C LEU A 309 14.19 19.35 7.45
N ASN A 310 15.44 19.80 7.52
CA ASN A 310 16.46 19.20 8.37
C ASN A 310 16.33 19.74 9.80
N PHE A 311 16.35 18.84 10.77
CA PHE A 311 16.44 19.13 12.19
C PHE A 311 17.76 18.58 12.71
N LEU A 312 18.67 19.47 13.04
CA LEU A 312 19.99 19.11 13.55
C LEU A 312 19.97 19.06 15.08
N PHE A 313 20.41 17.93 15.61
CA PHE A 313 20.65 17.73 17.03
C PHE A 313 22.13 17.45 17.27
N VAL A 314 22.57 17.73 18.49
CA VAL A 314 23.90 17.37 18.99
C VAL A 314 23.74 16.42 20.16
N ALA A 315 24.53 15.36 20.16
CA ALA A 315 24.76 14.49 21.29
C ALA A 315 26.22 14.62 21.72
N ASN A 316 26.44 15.03 22.98
CA ASN A 316 27.78 15.13 23.55
C ASN A 316 28.16 13.80 24.18
N VAL A 317 29.38 13.34 23.92
CA VAL A 317 29.91 12.08 24.44
C VAL A 317 31.20 12.38 25.21
N ASP A 318 31.25 11.86 26.43
CA ASP A 318 32.32 12.16 27.38
C ASP A 318 33.69 11.65 26.89
N ASP A 319 33.73 10.51 26.22
CA ASP A 319 34.97 9.90 25.73
C ASP A 319 34.84 9.33 24.30
N GLU A 320 35.81 9.64 23.44
CA GLU A 320 35.90 9.18 22.06
C GLU A 320 35.94 7.64 21.96
N PHE A 321 36.55 6.96 22.94
CA PHE A 321 36.72 5.50 22.92
C PHE A 321 35.45 4.74 23.31
N SER A 322 34.49 5.39 23.97
CA SER A 322 33.21 4.77 24.34
C SER A 322 32.40 4.33 23.11
N ILE A 323 32.56 5.05 22.00
CA ILE A 323 31.80 4.88 20.75
C ILE A 323 32.35 3.74 19.89
N LYS A 324 33.67 3.50 19.90
CA LYS A 324 34.32 2.48 19.06
C LYS A 324 33.92 1.04 19.42
N ARG A 325 33.43 0.77 20.64
CA ARG A 325 33.14 -0.61 21.09
C ARG A 325 31.88 -1.23 20.48
N THR A 326 30.97 -0.46 19.89
CA THR A 326 29.67 -0.99 19.41
C THR A 326 29.68 -1.51 17.97
N GLY A 327 30.81 -1.42 17.24
CA GLY A 327 31.03 -2.08 15.95
C GLY A 327 30.17 -1.60 14.76
N LYS A 328 29.25 -0.66 14.96
CA LYS A 328 28.35 -0.12 13.91
C LYS A 328 28.80 1.23 13.33
N LEU A 329 29.86 1.82 13.89
CA LEU A 329 30.38 3.13 13.55
C LEU A 329 31.81 2.96 12.99
N ASN A 330 32.06 3.48 11.80
CA ASN A 330 33.29 3.22 11.01
C ASN A 330 34.07 4.50 10.65
N GLY A 331 33.73 5.62 11.26
CA GLY A 331 34.34 6.93 11.08
C GLY A 331 35.35 7.29 12.16
N LYS A 332 35.63 8.59 12.26
CA LYS A 332 36.59 9.16 13.20
C LYS A 332 36.15 10.53 13.69
N PHE A 333 36.69 10.95 14.82
CA PHE A 333 36.56 12.33 15.30
C PHE A 333 37.51 13.25 14.55
N TRP A 334 36.99 14.39 14.10
CA TRP A 334 37.70 15.43 13.39
C TRP A 334 37.74 16.70 14.23
N THR A 335 38.93 17.32 14.30
CA THR A 335 39.11 18.64 14.90
C THR A 335 38.68 19.74 13.94
N ILE A 336 38.37 20.93 14.45
CA ILE A 336 38.01 22.11 13.64
C ILE A 336 39.05 22.37 12.54
N LYS A 337 40.35 22.35 12.88
CA LYS A 337 41.44 22.58 11.91
C LYS A 337 41.46 21.54 10.78
N GLN A 338 41.18 20.27 11.09
CA GLN A 338 41.13 19.21 10.07
C GLN A 338 39.89 19.35 9.18
N LEU A 339 38.77 19.81 9.74
CA LEU A 339 37.55 20.08 8.97
C LEU A 339 37.79 21.24 8.01
N GLU A 340 38.33 22.37 8.49
CA GLU A 340 38.67 23.54 7.68
C GLU A 340 39.62 23.18 6.51
N ALA A 341 40.63 22.35 6.75
CA ALA A 341 41.50 21.85 5.69
C ALA A 341 40.75 20.96 4.67
N GLY A 342 39.84 20.11 5.15
CA GLY A 342 39.09 19.19 4.29
C GLY A 342 38.05 19.87 3.37
N PHE A 343 37.64 21.11 3.66
CA PHE A 343 36.72 21.84 2.77
C PHE A 343 37.33 22.13 1.40
N ALA A 344 38.66 22.24 1.32
CA ALA A 344 39.35 22.42 0.04
C ALA A 344 39.28 21.19 -0.87
N ASP A 345 39.04 20.01 -0.28
CA ASP A 345 39.05 18.71 -0.99
C ASP A 345 37.64 18.22 -1.38
N GLU A 346 36.58 19.00 -1.12
CA GLU A 346 35.17 18.67 -1.41
C GLU A 346 34.67 17.31 -0.89
N ILE A 347 35.32 16.79 0.16
CA ILE A 347 35.05 15.45 0.72
C ILE A 347 33.78 15.38 1.57
N PHE A 348 33.17 16.52 1.92
CA PHE A 348 32.01 16.60 2.81
C PHE A 348 30.67 16.63 2.06
N SER A 349 29.62 16.11 2.71
CA SER A 349 28.25 16.19 2.18
C SER A 349 27.72 17.64 2.16
N GLU A 350 26.85 17.96 1.20
CA GLU A 350 26.27 19.30 1.04
C GLU A 350 25.56 19.77 2.32
N CYS A 351 24.84 18.85 3.00
CA CYS A 351 24.17 19.18 4.25
C CYS A 351 25.17 19.52 5.37
N PHE A 352 26.28 18.78 5.48
CA PHE A 352 27.30 19.05 6.49
C PHE A 352 27.98 20.41 6.26
N GLU A 353 28.30 20.74 5.01
CA GLU A 353 28.94 22.01 4.66
C GLU A 353 28.09 23.21 5.08
N LEU A 354 26.77 23.14 4.86
CA LEU A 354 25.82 24.17 5.31
C LEU A 354 25.69 24.25 6.84
N GLU A 355 25.85 23.12 7.54
CA GLU A 355 25.66 23.03 9.00
C GLU A 355 26.91 23.39 9.80
N PHE A 356 28.10 23.26 9.20
CA PHE A 356 29.38 23.35 9.91
C PHE A 356 29.60 24.71 10.57
N GLU A 357 29.33 25.82 9.87
CA GLU A 357 29.50 27.16 10.43
C GLU A 357 28.61 27.40 11.65
N TYR A 358 27.37 26.90 11.62
CA TYR A 358 26.47 26.97 12.77
C TYR A 358 26.97 26.10 13.92
N LEU A 359 27.42 24.86 13.66
CA LEU A 359 27.97 23.98 14.69
C LEU A 359 29.23 24.55 15.35
N LYS A 360 30.13 25.11 14.54
CA LYS A 360 31.38 25.71 15.01
C LYS A 360 31.07 26.83 16.01
N ASN A 361 30.19 27.75 15.65
CA ASN A 361 29.89 28.93 16.47
C ASN A 361 28.98 28.63 17.67
N MET A 362 27.98 27.75 17.52
CA MET A 362 26.98 27.47 18.57
C MET A 362 27.40 26.39 19.56
N VAL A 363 28.31 25.50 19.18
CA VAL A 363 28.58 24.27 19.93
C VAL A 363 30.08 24.07 20.19
N LEU A 364 30.91 24.05 19.15
CA LEU A 364 32.33 23.71 19.31
C LEU A 364 33.15 24.79 20.01
N LEU A 365 32.79 26.07 19.79
CA LEU A 365 33.42 27.23 20.43
C LEU A 365 32.71 27.66 21.72
N SER A 366 31.72 26.90 22.20
CA SER A 366 31.00 27.21 23.44
C SER A 366 31.95 27.14 24.66
N PRO A 367 31.83 28.05 25.65
CA PRO A 367 32.69 28.08 26.84
C PRO A 367 32.77 26.74 27.59
N GLU A 368 31.67 25.97 27.63
CA GLU A 368 31.60 24.65 28.28
C GLU A 368 32.56 23.62 27.65
N ASN A 369 32.74 23.66 26.32
CA ASN A 369 33.60 22.74 25.59
C ASN A 369 35.07 23.20 25.57
N GLN A 370 35.33 24.49 25.80
CA GLN A 370 36.68 25.03 25.94
C GLN A 370 37.27 24.76 27.33
N ALA A 371 36.46 24.76 28.39
CA ALA A 371 36.90 24.41 29.74
C ALA A 371 37.36 22.94 29.89
N SER A 372 36.90 22.06 29.00
CA SER A 372 37.32 20.65 28.94
C SER A 372 38.75 20.45 28.39
N GLN A 373 39.39 21.52 27.88
CA GLN A 373 40.76 21.48 27.33
C GLN A 373 41.83 21.91 28.35
N SER A 374 41.44 22.45 29.50
CA SER A 374 42.36 23.00 30.52
C SER A 374 42.60 22.08 31.72
N VAL A 375 42.30 20.78 31.60
CA VAL A 375 42.57 19.76 32.63
C VAL A 375 43.42 18.64 32.05
#